data_AF-A0A354GNF8-F1
#
_entry.id   AF-A0A354GNF8-F1
#
_cell.length_a   1.000
_cell.length_b   1.000
_cell.length_c   1.000
_cell.angle_alpha   90.00
_cell.angle_beta   90.00
_cell.angle_gamma   90.00
#
_symmetry.space_group_name_H-M   'P 1'
#
loop_
_entity.id
_entity.type
_entity.pdbx_description
1 polymer ?
#
loop_
_entity_poly.entity_id
_entity_poly.type
_entity_poly.pdbx_seq_one_letter_code
_entity_poly.pdbx_strand_id
1 'polypeptide(L)'
;MLSRWPCRFLCPKKDPQKHGTRRTNKRIAKYQTQPRTVLLYLTGLDAGESLKVIYHLRATMPAKVAAAGARVYQYYDPDQRGSSPAARLTVLPRE
;
A
#
# COMPACT_ATOMS: atom_id res chain seq x y z
N MET A 1 6.97 -49.51 -20.74
CA MET A 1 6.76 -48.05 -20.56
C MET A 1 5.66 -47.85 -19.53
N LEU A 2 6.05 -47.73 -18.26
CA LEU A 2 5.14 -47.58 -17.13
C LEU A 2 5.34 -46.22 -16.48
N SER A 3 4.27 -45.44 -16.49
CA SER A 3 4.04 -44.24 -15.71
C SER A 3 4.17 -44.56 -14.21
N ARG A 4 5.07 -43.88 -13.49
CA ARG A 4 5.05 -43.86 -12.03
C ARG A 4 5.87 -42.69 -11.49
N TRP A 5 5.18 -41.60 -11.14
CA TRP A 5 5.70 -40.53 -10.30
C TRP A 5 5.66 -40.98 -8.82
N PRO A 6 6.75 -40.81 -8.04
CA PRO A 6 6.66 -40.75 -6.58
C PRO A 6 7.18 -39.42 -6.03
N CYS A 7 6.92 -39.20 -4.73
CA CYS A 7 7.30 -38.05 -3.89
C CYS A 7 6.35 -36.84 -4.02
N ARG A 8 5.19 -36.80 -3.35
CA ARG A 8 5.00 -36.79 -1.89
C ARG A 8 5.81 -35.68 -1.19
N PHE A 9 5.71 -34.46 -1.69
CA PHE A 9 6.04 -33.27 -0.89
C PHE A 9 4.94 -33.04 0.12
N LEU A 10 5.20 -33.47 1.35
CA LEU A 10 4.53 -33.00 2.55
C LEU A 10 4.59 -31.48 2.59
N CYS A 11 3.45 -30.80 2.43
CA CYS A 11 3.28 -29.45 2.93
C CYS A 11 3.25 -29.53 4.47
N PRO A 12 4.21 -28.93 5.19
CA PRO A 12 4.12 -28.88 6.64
C PRO A 12 2.90 -28.04 7.05
N LYS A 13 2.06 -28.61 7.92
CA LYS A 13 0.99 -27.90 8.61
C LYS A 13 1.57 -26.65 9.27
N LYS A 14 1.00 -25.49 8.94
CA LYS A 14 1.35 -24.21 9.56
C LYS A 14 0.54 -24.08 10.85
N ASP A 15 1.17 -24.41 11.97
CA ASP A 15 0.64 -24.19 13.32
C ASP A 15 0.47 -22.68 13.65
N PRO A 16 -0.37 -22.34 14.64
CA PRO A 16 -1.11 -21.09 14.66
C PRO A 16 -0.33 -19.91 15.26
N GLN A 17 -0.67 -18.76 14.68
CA GLN A 17 -0.46 -17.36 15.06
C GLN A 17 0.09 -17.09 16.47
N LYS A 18 1.28 -16.45 16.52
CA LYS A 18 1.68 -15.61 17.64
C LYS A 18 1.07 -14.21 17.49
N HIS A 19 0.33 -13.79 18.51
CA HIS A 19 -0.38 -12.52 18.59
C HIS A 19 0.58 -11.32 18.70
N GLY A 20 0.79 -10.65 17.57
CA GLY A 20 1.07 -9.22 17.51
C GLY A 20 0.00 -8.60 16.63
N THR A 21 -0.97 -7.90 17.22
CA THR A 21 -2.15 -7.35 16.54
C THR A 21 -1.76 -6.21 15.59
N ARG A 22 -1.21 -6.54 14.43
CA ARG A 22 -1.22 -5.63 13.28
C ARG A 22 -2.60 -5.78 12.64
N ARG A 23 -3.50 -4.83 12.90
CA ARG A 23 -4.79 -4.72 12.18
C ARG A 23 -4.50 -4.53 10.70
N THR A 24 -4.31 -5.62 9.98
CA THR A 24 -4.23 -5.63 8.53
C THR A 24 -5.67 -5.66 8.03
N ASN A 25 -6.39 -4.54 8.18
CA ASN A 25 -7.66 -4.38 7.47
C ASN A 25 -7.32 -4.41 5.98
N LYS A 26 -7.56 -5.56 5.34
CA LYS A 26 -7.29 -5.86 3.94
C LYS A 26 -8.25 -5.08 3.02
N ARG A 27 -8.27 -3.75 3.14
CA ARG A 27 -9.09 -2.83 2.33
C ARG A 27 -8.38 -2.33 1.08
N ILE A 28 -7.08 -2.54 1.00
CA ILE A 28 -6.29 -2.22 -0.19
C ILE A 28 -6.35 -3.43 -1.11
N ALA A 29 -7.09 -3.31 -2.21
CA ALA A 29 -7.21 -4.33 -3.24
C ALA A 29 -5.91 -4.48 -4.04
N LYS A 30 -5.30 -3.35 -4.39
CA LYS A 30 -4.08 -3.29 -5.20
C LYS A 30 -3.34 -2.00 -4.89
N TYR A 31 -2.02 -2.04 -5.00
CA TYR A 31 -1.20 -0.83 -5.05
C TYR A 31 -0.31 -0.88 -6.30
N GLN A 32 0.00 0.29 -6.84
CA GLN A 32 0.94 0.46 -7.93
C GLN A 32 1.86 1.64 -7.61
N THR A 33 3.16 1.43 -7.74
CA THR A 33 4.16 2.46 -7.53
C THR A 33 4.64 3.02 -8.87
N GLN A 34 4.41 4.31 -9.08
CA GLN A 34 4.95 5.08 -10.19
C GLN A 34 6.12 5.94 -9.67
N PRO A 35 6.98 6.49 -10.55
CA PRO A 35 8.17 7.23 -10.12
C PRO A 35 7.91 8.40 -9.16
N ARG A 36 6.72 9.02 -9.19
CA ARG A 36 6.37 10.18 -8.35
C ARG A 36 5.03 10.04 -7.60
N THR A 37 4.36 8.91 -7.76
CA THR A 37 3.00 8.70 -7.27
C THR A 37 2.81 7.26 -6.82
N VAL A 38 2.01 7.05 -5.77
CA VAL A 38 1.54 5.72 -5.38
C VAL A 38 0.04 5.68 -5.61
N LEU A 39 -0.42 4.75 -6.43
CA LEU A 39 -1.85 4.52 -6.67
C LEU A 39 -2.31 3.39 -5.76
N LEU A 40 -3.36 3.68 -4.98
CA LEU A 40 -3.98 2.74 -4.05
C LEU A 40 -5.41 2.49 -4.50
N TYR A 41 -5.74 1.23 -4.76
CA TYR A 41 -7.10 0.80 -5.05
C TYR A 41 -7.70 0.24 -3.77
N LEU A 42 -8.78 0.88 -3.32
CA LEU A 42 -9.52 0.45 -2.13
C LEU A 42 -10.71 -0.42 -2.54
N THR A 43 -11.00 -1.47 -1.79
CA THR A 43 -12.21 -2.30 -1.99
C THR A 43 -13.48 -1.57 -1.56
N GLY A 44 -13.35 -0.69 -0.56
CA GLY A 44 -14.45 0.09 -0.01
C GLY A 44 -14.00 0.89 1.22
N LEU A 45 -14.71 1.97 1.49
CA LEU A 45 -14.57 2.81 2.69
C LEU A 45 -15.97 3.28 3.07
N ASP A 46 -16.46 2.84 4.22
CA ASP A 46 -17.80 3.20 4.69
C ASP A 46 -17.84 4.64 5.24
N ALA A 47 -19.04 5.24 5.26
CA ALA A 47 -19.24 6.58 5.80
C ALA A 47 -18.87 6.64 7.30
N GLY A 48 -18.09 7.66 7.68
CA GLY A 48 -17.58 7.80 9.06
C GLY A 48 -16.33 6.97 9.36
N GLU A 49 -15.85 6.20 8.39
CA GLU A 49 -14.69 5.34 8.58
C GLU A 49 -13.39 5.98 8.06
N SER A 50 -12.32 5.88 8.85
CA SER A 50 -11.01 6.40 8.47
C SER A 50 -10.02 5.27 8.15
N LEU A 51 -9.42 5.29 6.96
CA LEU A 51 -8.29 4.42 6.61
C LEU A 51 -6.97 5.17 6.78
N LYS A 52 -6.13 4.70 7.71
CA LYS A 52 -4.78 5.24 7.91
C LYS A 52 -3.77 4.48 7.06
N VAL A 53 -3.17 5.16 6.08
CA VAL A 53 -2.09 4.61 5.25
C VAL A 53 -0.75 5.12 5.75
N ILE A 54 0.12 4.22 6.18
CA ILE A 54 1.48 4.54 6.63
C ILE A 54 2.44 4.03 5.56
N TYR A 55 3.29 4.91 5.05
CA TYR A 55 4.30 4.59 4.04
C TYR A 55 5.64 5.21 4.43
N HIS A 56 6.72 4.56 4.02
CA HIS A 56 8.08 5.01 4.28
C HIS A 56 8.69 5.55 2.99
N LEU A 57 9.20 6.78 3.06
CA LEU A 57 9.94 7.39 1.97
C LEU A 57 11.44 7.32 2.29
N ARG A 58 12.23 6.97 1.28
CA ARG A 58 13.69 7.05 1.34
C ARG A 58 14.15 8.10 0.34
N ALA A 59 14.85 9.12 0.82
CA ALA A 59 15.50 10.08 -0.05
C ALA A 59 16.77 9.46 -0.66
N THR A 60 16.95 9.64 -1.97
CA THR A 60 18.13 9.14 -2.71
C THR A 60 19.10 10.25 -3.09
N MET A 61 18.62 11.49 -3.22
CA MET A 61 19.42 12.66 -3.57
C MET A 61 18.93 13.91 -2.82
N PRO A 62 19.81 14.89 -2.54
CA PRO A 62 19.41 16.17 -1.95
C PRO A 62 18.51 16.94 -2.92
N ALA A 63 17.36 17.42 -2.44
CA ALA A 63 16.39 18.12 -3.29
C ALA A 63 15.41 18.95 -2.45
N LYS A 64 14.92 20.05 -3.05
CA LYS A 64 13.73 20.79 -2.59
C LYS A 64 12.58 20.44 -3.52
N VAL A 65 11.54 19.80 -3.01
CA VAL A 65 10.41 19.33 -3.83
C VAL A 65 9.08 19.72 -3.22
N ALA A 66 8.10 20.00 -4.09
CA ALA A 66 6.69 20.09 -3.72
C ALA A 66 6.01 18.76 -4.05
N ALA A 67 5.63 18.01 -3.02
CA ALA A 67 4.80 16.82 -3.17
C ALA A 67 3.36 17.26 -3.39
N ALA A 68 2.76 16.77 -4.49
CA ALA A 68 1.34 17.00 -4.76
C ALA A 68 0.49 16.47 -3.60
N GLY A 69 -0.62 17.14 -3.32
CA GLY A 69 -1.59 16.68 -2.35
C GLY A 69 -2.17 15.33 -2.74
N ALA A 70 -2.50 14.51 -1.75
CA ALA A 70 -3.21 13.27 -1.95
C ALA A 70 -4.61 13.55 -2.52
N ARG A 71 -5.07 12.68 -3.40
CA ARG A 71 -6.42 12.72 -3.96
C ARG A 71 -7.07 11.37 -3.77
N VAL A 72 -8.31 11.36 -3.35
CA VAL A 72 -9.17 10.18 -3.26
C VAL A 72 -10.47 10.48 -3.97
N TYR A 73 -10.98 9.53 -4.73
CA TYR A 73 -12.26 9.64 -5.42
C TYR A 73 -12.85 8.24 -5.59
N GLN A 74 -14.18 8.17 -5.65
CA GLN A 74 -14.84 6.91 -5.95
C GLN A 74 -14.70 6.59 -7.44
N TYR A 75 -14.33 5.35 -7.76
CA TYR A 75 -14.00 4.97 -9.14
C TYR A 75 -15.19 5.11 -10.11
N TYR A 76 -16.41 4.87 -9.61
CA TYR A 76 -17.64 4.96 -10.41
C TYR A 76 -18.40 6.28 -10.21
N ASP A 77 -17.99 7.11 -9.26
CA ASP A 77 -18.61 8.41 -8.97
C ASP A 77 -17.51 9.45 -8.65
N PRO A 78 -16.95 10.10 -9.67
CA PRO A 78 -15.82 11.01 -9.50
C PRO A 78 -16.18 12.32 -8.77
N ASP A 79 -17.48 12.64 -8.63
CA ASP A 79 -17.93 13.83 -7.90
C ASP A 79 -17.72 13.64 -6.39
N GLN A 80 -17.76 12.40 -5.90
CA GLN A 80 -17.35 12.04 -4.55
C GLN A 80 -15.83 11.95 -4.42
N ARG A 81 -15.21 13.08 -4.09
CA ARG A 81 -13.75 13.20 -3.97
C ARG A 81 -13.31 13.97 -2.73
N GLY A 82 -12.12 13.62 -2.25
CA GLY A 82 -11.38 14.34 -1.23
C GLY A 82 -9.97 14.68 -1.72
N SER A 83 -9.41 15.80 -1.27
CA SER A 83 -8.03 16.15 -1.56
C SER A 83 -7.34 16.75 -0.35
N SER A 84 -6.01 16.56 -0.29
CA SER A 84 -5.16 17.23 0.68
C SER A 84 -4.40 18.38 0.03
N PRO A 85 -3.91 19.36 0.82
CA PRO A 85 -2.95 20.33 0.33
C PRO A 85 -1.61 19.66 -0.06
N ALA A 86 -0.84 20.35 -0.90
CA ALA A 86 0.51 19.96 -1.25
C ALA A 86 1.47 20.15 -0.07
N ALA A 87 2.48 19.28 0.04
CA ALA A 87 3.50 19.35 1.08
C ALA A 87 4.85 19.74 0.48
N ARG A 88 5.58 20.65 1.14
CA ARG A 88 6.96 21.01 0.76
C ARG A 88 7.94 20.16 1.55
N LEU A 89 8.84 19.49 0.85
CA LEU A 89 9.85 18.63 1.43
C LEU A 89 11.24 19.14 1.04
N THR A 90 12.14 19.24 2.02
CA THR A 90 13.54 19.55 1.80
C THR A 90 14.37 18.37 2.27
N VAL A 91 15.15 17.81 1.37
CA VAL A 91 16.12 16.75 1.64
C VAL A 91 17.51 17.36 1.66
N LEU A 92 18.20 17.22 2.79
CA LEU A 92 19.57 17.67 2.96
C LEU A 92 20.56 16.59 2.46
N PRO A 93 21.78 16.99 2.08
CA PRO A 93 22.85 16.05 1.82
C PRO A 93 23.17 15.21 3.06
N ARG A 94 23.59 13.97 2.82
CA ARG A 94 24.19 13.16 3.86
C ARG A 94 25.68 13.53 3.90
N GLU A 95 26.11 14.08 5.03
CA GLU A 95 27.53 14.35 5.33
C GLU A 95 28.34 13.06 5.47
#